data_AF-A0A0Q8EAV2-F1
#
_entry.id   AF-A0A0Q8EAV2-F1
#
_cell.length_a   1.000
_cell.length_b   1.000
_cell.length_c   1.000
_cell.angle_alpha   90.00
_cell.angle_beta   90.00
_cell.angle_gamma   90.00
#
_symmetry.space_group_name_H-M   'P 1'
#
loop_
_entity.id
_entity.type
_entity.pdbx_description
1 polymer ?
#
loop_
_entity_poly.entity_id
_entity_poly.type
_entity_poly.pdbx_seq_one_letter_code
_entity_poly.pdbx_strand_id
1 'polypeptide(L)'
;MAARAAGYLESARNLTGSAAALGGLALTFAGFAGAYWPVVVGGLYGAGALLAPPPRPAAPAFEEPSSRLDELRADLVTLRAYLDRVDLPNAATERLTALTGLLDGLLAPGWVSEALAEDPEGVHVVARAVRRDVPDSVDAYLRTRWWTRLAPGARAPEEELERQVALLHGEAQELVDGLREAEELRQRSHTKYLEDRGGGGLRRTSPAKERRPPEP
;
A
#
# COMPACT_ATOMS: atom_id res chain seq x y z
N MET A 1 34.45 -1.56 9.80
CA MET A 1 35.15 -1.68 8.49
C MET A 1 34.56 -2.79 7.63
N ALA A 2 34.48 -4.04 8.12
CA ALA A 2 33.95 -5.19 7.36
C ALA A 2 32.51 -5.00 6.82
N ALA A 3 31.57 -4.46 7.61
CA ALA A 3 30.19 -4.22 7.17
C ALA A 3 30.06 -3.18 6.04
N ARG A 4 30.94 -2.16 6.01
CA ARG A 4 30.98 -1.19 4.90
C ARG A 4 31.57 -1.78 3.63
N ALA A 5 32.56 -2.67 3.77
CA ALA A 5 33.15 -3.38 2.64
C ALA A 5 32.18 -4.40 2.02
N ALA A 6 31.45 -5.15 2.84
CA ALA A 6 30.39 -6.06 2.39
C ALA A 6 29.24 -5.31 1.70
N GLY A 7 28.76 -4.20 2.29
CA GLY A 7 27.73 -3.37 1.66
C GLY A 7 28.18 -2.68 0.36
N TYR A 8 29.48 -2.42 0.20
CA TYR A 8 30.02 -1.93 -1.08
C TYR A 8 30.04 -3.04 -2.13
N LEU A 9 30.40 -4.27 -1.74
CA LEU A 9 30.45 -5.42 -2.66
C LEU A 9 29.07 -5.76 -3.24
N GLU A 10 28.02 -5.64 -2.43
CA GLU A 10 26.61 -5.84 -2.82
C GLU A 10 25.96 -4.59 -3.43
N SER A 11 26.65 -3.44 -3.43
CA SER A 11 26.12 -2.21 -3.99
C SER A 11 25.89 -2.38 -5.49
N ALA A 12 24.76 -1.85 -5.97
CA ALA A 12 24.47 -1.79 -7.41
C ALA A 12 25.65 -1.20 -8.21
N ARG A 13 26.41 -0.27 -7.63
CA ARG A 13 27.65 0.31 -8.19
C ARG A 13 28.75 -0.71 -8.45
N ASN A 14 29.02 -1.57 -7.48
CA ASN A 14 30.07 -2.56 -7.64
C ASN A 14 29.64 -3.69 -8.59
N LEU A 15 28.35 -4.08 -8.59
CA LEU A 15 27.81 -5.09 -9.48
C LEU A 15 27.84 -4.65 -10.96
N THR A 16 27.32 -3.46 -11.26
CA THR A 16 27.37 -2.91 -12.63
C THR A 16 28.78 -2.58 -13.08
N GLY A 17 29.62 -2.04 -12.18
CA GLY A 17 31.04 -1.84 -12.45
C GLY A 17 31.75 -3.16 -12.76
N SER A 18 31.54 -4.21 -11.97
CA SER A 18 32.16 -5.52 -12.18
C SER A 18 31.68 -6.19 -13.47
N ALA A 19 30.38 -6.11 -13.78
CA ALA A 19 29.84 -6.63 -15.03
C ALA A 19 30.43 -5.91 -16.27
N ALA A 20 30.56 -4.58 -16.21
CA ALA A 20 31.20 -3.80 -17.27
C ALA A 20 32.71 -4.11 -17.40
N ALA A 21 33.40 -4.29 -16.27
CA ALA A 21 34.81 -4.69 -16.23
C ALA A 21 35.04 -6.06 -16.88
N LEU A 22 34.15 -7.03 -16.64
CA LEU A 22 34.18 -8.35 -17.30
C LEU A 22 34.00 -8.21 -18.82
N GLY A 23 33.13 -7.31 -19.28
CA GLY A 23 33.01 -6.96 -20.70
C GLY A 23 34.31 -6.40 -21.28
N GLY A 24 35.01 -5.53 -20.53
CA GLY A 24 36.34 -5.02 -20.89
C GLY A 24 37.41 -6.11 -20.99
N LEU A 25 37.33 -7.13 -20.12
CA LEU A 25 38.22 -8.28 -20.17
C LEU A 25 37.93 -9.17 -21.40
N ALA A 26 36.66 -9.38 -21.75
CA ALA A 26 36.28 -10.08 -22.97
C ALA A 26 36.78 -9.37 -24.24
N LEU A 27 36.66 -8.03 -24.29
CA LEU A 27 37.24 -7.19 -25.35
C LEU A 27 38.76 -7.34 -25.45
N THR A 28 39.43 -7.49 -24.31
CA THR A 28 40.87 -7.74 -24.25
C THR A 28 41.23 -9.08 -24.86
N PHE A 29 40.52 -10.16 -24.48
CA PHE A 29 40.74 -11.49 -25.05
C PHE A 29 40.40 -11.57 -26.55
N ALA A 30 39.45 -10.76 -27.02
CA ALA A 30 39.14 -10.62 -28.44
C ALA A 30 40.17 -9.77 -29.23
N GLY A 31 41.22 -9.27 -28.56
CA GLY A 31 42.34 -8.57 -29.20
C GLY A 31 42.16 -7.06 -29.38
N PHE A 32 41.06 -6.47 -28.90
CA PHE A 32 40.74 -5.05 -29.12
C PHE A 32 41.50 -4.09 -28.18
N ALA A 33 41.99 -4.55 -27.02
CA ALA A 33 42.57 -3.68 -26.00
C ALA A 33 44.11 -3.66 -25.93
N GLY A 34 44.79 -4.70 -26.44
CA GLY A 34 46.26 -4.81 -26.42
C GLY A 34 46.88 -4.57 -25.04
N ALA A 35 48.00 -3.84 -24.97
CA ALA A 35 48.68 -3.49 -23.72
C ALA A 35 47.91 -2.50 -22.83
N TYR A 36 46.88 -1.82 -23.36
CA TYR A 36 46.06 -0.85 -22.63
C TYR A 36 44.90 -1.50 -21.86
N TRP A 37 44.82 -2.82 -21.82
CA TRP A 37 43.74 -3.55 -21.18
C TRP A 37 43.46 -3.15 -19.72
N PRO A 38 44.43 -2.81 -18.84
CA PRO A 38 44.12 -2.40 -17.48
C PRO A 38 43.34 -1.07 -17.45
N VAL A 39 43.65 -0.16 -18.37
CA VAL A 39 42.96 1.14 -18.51
C VAL A 39 41.55 0.93 -19.04
N VAL A 40 41.37 0.03 -20.01
CA VAL A 40 40.05 -0.31 -20.57
C VAL A 40 39.16 -0.94 -19.49
N VAL A 41 39.66 -1.93 -18.74
CA VAL A 41 38.92 -2.58 -17.66
C VAL A 41 38.61 -1.60 -16.53
N GLY A 42 39.58 -0.80 -16.09
CA GLY A 42 39.36 0.21 -15.05
C GLY A 42 38.38 1.31 -15.48
N GLY A 43 38.46 1.75 -16.74
CA GLY A 43 37.54 2.72 -17.32
C GLY A 43 36.12 2.19 -17.43
N LEU A 44 35.94 0.94 -17.89
CA LEU A 44 34.65 0.27 -17.95
C LEU A 44 34.07 -0.01 -16.56
N TYR A 45 34.89 -0.39 -15.59
CA TYR A 45 34.46 -0.51 -14.20
C TYR A 45 33.93 0.82 -13.67
N GLY A 46 34.69 1.90 -13.86
CA GLY A 46 34.29 3.24 -13.43
C GLY A 46 33.02 3.72 -14.12
N ALA A 47 32.92 3.53 -15.44
CA ALA A 47 31.74 3.87 -16.22
C ALA A 47 30.51 3.05 -15.78
N GLY A 48 30.67 1.74 -15.58
CA GLY A 48 29.62 0.87 -15.08
C GLY A 48 29.15 1.26 -13.67
N ALA A 49 30.08 1.60 -12.78
CA ALA A 49 29.76 2.05 -11.42
C ALA A 49 29.03 3.42 -11.40
N LEU A 50 29.30 4.31 -12.35
CA LEU A 50 28.57 5.57 -12.50
C LEU A 50 27.18 5.38 -13.11
N LEU A 51 27.04 4.39 -13.99
CA LEU A 51 25.77 3.96 -14.59
C LEU A 51 24.91 3.10 -13.66
N ALA A 52 25.32 2.92 -12.41
CA ALA A 52 24.57 2.09 -11.47
C ALA A 52 23.30 2.79 -10.98
N PRO A 53 22.18 2.04 -10.82
CA PRO A 53 20.99 2.56 -10.16
C PRO A 53 21.32 3.15 -8.79
N PRO A 54 20.76 4.33 -8.43
CA PRO A 54 20.96 4.90 -7.11
C PRO A 54 20.41 3.97 -6.03
N PRO A 55 21.01 3.96 -4.81
CA PRO A 55 20.46 3.20 -3.70
C PRO A 55 19.04 3.71 -3.39
N ARG A 56 18.09 2.78 -3.32
CA ARG A 56 16.69 3.06 -2.97
C ARG A 56 16.42 2.54 -1.56
N PRO A 57 15.66 3.27 -0.72
CA PRO A 57 15.19 2.71 0.54
C PRO A 57 14.43 1.41 0.28
N ALA A 58 14.76 0.34 1.01
CA ALA A 58 14.02 -0.91 0.91
C ALA A 58 12.56 -0.67 1.34
N ALA A 59 11.63 -1.28 0.60
CA ALA A 59 10.23 -1.33 1.03
C ALA A 59 10.15 -1.96 2.43
N PRO A 60 9.22 -1.51 3.29
CA PRO A 60 9.04 -2.08 4.62
C PRO A 60 8.70 -3.58 4.51
N ALA A 61 9.33 -4.39 5.36
CA ALA A 61 8.98 -5.80 5.52
C ALA A 61 8.00 -5.92 6.68
N PHE A 62 6.83 -6.52 6.42
CA PHE A 62 5.81 -6.78 7.42
C PHE A 62 5.83 -8.27 7.82
N GLU A 63 5.57 -8.59 9.08
CA GLU A 63 5.45 -9.98 9.55
C GLU A 63 4.20 -10.67 8.97
N GLU A 64 4.15 -12.02 9.05
CA GLU A 64 3.09 -12.86 8.47
C GLU A 64 1.65 -12.42 8.85
N PRO A 65 0.62 -12.79 8.05
CA PRO A 65 -0.70 -12.17 8.12
C PRO A 65 -1.48 -12.55 9.39
N SER A 66 -1.32 -11.75 10.45
CA SER A 66 -2.39 -11.54 11.43
C SER A 66 -3.19 -10.30 11.06
N SER A 67 -4.49 -10.50 10.85
CA SER A 67 -5.46 -9.46 10.47
C SER A 67 -5.93 -8.64 11.68
N ARG A 68 -5.06 -8.43 12.67
CA ARG A 68 -5.40 -7.60 13.83
C ARG A 68 -5.27 -6.14 13.46
N LEU A 69 -6.31 -5.36 13.72
CA LEU A 69 -6.33 -3.92 13.41
C LEU A 69 -5.19 -3.15 14.10
N ASP A 70 -4.77 -3.57 15.29
CA ASP A 70 -3.60 -2.96 15.98
C ASP A 70 -2.29 -3.15 15.21
N GLU A 71 -2.11 -4.30 14.59
CA GLU A 71 -0.93 -4.57 13.76
C GLU A 71 -1.01 -3.75 12.47
N LEU A 72 -2.19 -3.66 11.84
CA LEU A 72 -2.39 -2.80 10.67
C LEU A 72 -2.16 -1.31 10.96
N ARG A 73 -2.50 -0.83 12.17
CA ARG A 73 -2.14 0.52 12.61
C ARG A 73 -0.63 0.72 12.67
N ALA A 74 0.09 -0.24 13.25
CA ALA A 74 1.55 -0.21 13.31
C ALA A 74 2.19 -0.28 11.91
N ASP A 75 1.62 -1.09 11.02
CA ASP A 75 2.05 -1.22 9.64
C ASP A 75 1.84 0.09 8.86
N LEU A 76 0.71 0.77 9.07
CA LEU A 76 0.43 2.06 8.45
C LEU A 76 1.40 3.15 8.94
N VAL A 77 1.76 3.15 10.22
CA VAL A 77 2.81 4.03 10.75
C VAL A 77 4.15 3.75 10.08
N THR A 78 4.50 2.48 9.91
CA THR A 78 5.73 2.05 9.24
C THR A 78 5.74 2.47 7.76
N LEU A 79 4.60 2.31 7.08
CA LEU A 79 4.42 2.75 5.70
C LEU A 79 4.62 4.26 5.56
N ARG A 80 3.99 5.07 6.42
CA ARG A 80 4.15 6.53 6.39
C ARG A 80 5.61 6.95 6.60
N ALA A 81 6.28 6.35 7.58
CA ALA A 81 7.70 6.60 7.82
C ALA A 81 8.60 6.16 6.64
N TYR A 82 8.17 5.18 5.83
CA TYR A 82 8.83 4.84 4.57
C TYR A 82 8.59 5.93 3.51
N LEU A 83 7.33 6.35 3.31
CA LEU A 83 6.97 7.37 2.32
C LEU A 83 7.68 8.71 2.58
N ASP A 84 7.84 9.11 3.84
CA ASP A 84 8.57 10.34 4.22
C ASP A 84 10.06 10.32 3.85
N ARG A 85 10.64 9.14 3.60
CA ARG A 85 12.06 8.96 3.23
C ARG A 85 12.28 8.87 1.73
N VAL A 86 11.23 8.82 0.92
CA VAL A 86 11.31 8.60 -0.52
C VAL A 86 11.05 9.91 -1.28
N ASP A 87 11.86 10.16 -2.31
CA ASP A 87 11.68 11.32 -3.20
C ASP A 87 10.56 11.06 -4.22
N LEU A 88 9.37 11.57 -3.92
CA LEU A 88 8.14 11.40 -4.70
C LEU A 88 7.70 12.73 -5.36
N PRO A 89 7.04 12.68 -6.54
CA PRO A 89 6.43 13.87 -7.16
C PRO A 89 5.34 14.46 -6.25
N ASN A 90 5.24 15.79 -6.19
CA ASN A 90 4.28 16.48 -5.31
C ASN A 90 2.84 15.96 -5.46
N ALA A 91 2.38 15.77 -6.69
CA ALA A 91 1.02 15.29 -6.98
C ALA A 91 0.77 13.84 -6.54
N ALA A 92 1.80 13.00 -6.48
CA ALA A 92 1.72 11.65 -5.90
C ALA A 92 1.76 11.71 -4.36
N THR A 93 2.60 12.57 -3.79
CA THR A 93 2.70 12.79 -2.34
C THR A 93 1.38 13.28 -1.74
N GLU A 94 0.73 14.24 -2.38
CA GLU A 94 -0.59 14.76 -1.97
C GLU A 94 -1.64 13.65 -1.95
N ARG A 95 -1.70 12.83 -3.02
CA ARG A 95 -2.66 11.72 -3.10
C ARG A 95 -2.36 10.60 -2.11
N LEU A 96 -1.09 10.27 -1.88
CA LEU A 96 -0.69 9.30 -0.86
C LEU A 96 -1.01 9.78 0.55
N THR A 97 -0.91 11.10 0.79
CA THR A 97 -1.32 11.70 2.06
C THR A 97 -2.83 11.59 2.25
N ALA A 98 -3.62 11.84 1.20
CA ALA A 98 -5.07 11.64 1.24
C ALA A 98 -5.44 10.17 1.49
N LEU A 99 -4.82 9.22 0.76
CA LEU A 99 -5.02 7.78 0.94
C LEU A 99 -4.65 7.34 2.36
N THR A 100 -3.47 7.70 2.84
CA THR A 100 -3.04 7.32 4.20
C THR A 100 -3.91 7.97 5.28
N GLY A 101 -4.46 9.16 5.04
CA GLY A 101 -5.47 9.78 5.91
C GLY A 101 -6.80 9.00 5.95
N LEU A 102 -7.27 8.48 4.82
CA LEU A 102 -8.44 7.60 4.78
C LEU A 102 -8.19 6.28 5.52
N LEU A 103 -7.04 5.65 5.27
CA LEU A 103 -6.65 4.41 5.95
C LEU A 103 -6.51 4.63 7.47
N ASP A 104 -5.95 5.76 7.89
CA ASP A 104 -5.86 6.14 9.31
C ASP A 104 -7.26 6.29 9.92
N GLY A 105 -8.19 6.95 9.22
CA GLY A 105 -9.58 7.07 9.66
C GLY A 105 -10.33 5.74 9.76
N LEU A 106 -10.08 4.82 8.82
CA LEU A 106 -10.63 3.45 8.85
C LEU A 106 -10.11 2.64 10.05
N LEU A 107 -8.84 2.82 10.39
CA LEU A 107 -8.18 2.11 11.47
C LEU A 107 -8.34 2.81 12.83
N ALA A 108 -8.67 4.10 12.88
CA ALA A 108 -8.79 4.84 14.13
C ALA A 108 -9.84 4.20 15.07
N PRO A 109 -9.57 4.10 16.39
CA PRO A 109 -10.53 3.53 17.34
C PRO A 109 -11.90 4.21 17.24
N GLY A 110 -12.95 3.40 17.10
CA GLY A 110 -14.33 3.86 16.96
C GLY A 110 -15.16 2.93 16.08
N TRP A 111 -16.41 3.32 15.83
CA TRP A 111 -17.40 2.49 15.14
C TRP A 111 -16.95 2.03 13.74
N VAL A 112 -16.18 2.85 13.02
CA VAL A 112 -15.66 2.50 11.68
C VAL A 112 -14.71 1.32 11.79
N SER A 113 -13.77 1.37 12.74
CA SER A 113 -12.82 0.27 12.97
C SER A 113 -13.50 -0.98 13.50
N GLU A 114 -14.57 -0.85 14.28
CA GLU A 114 -15.38 -1.98 14.76
C GLU A 114 -16.15 -2.63 13.60
N ALA A 115 -16.80 -1.83 12.75
CA ALA A 115 -17.49 -2.30 11.56
C ALA A 115 -16.52 -2.94 10.56
N LEU A 116 -15.32 -2.38 10.40
CA LEU A 116 -14.25 -2.95 9.59
C LEU A 116 -13.80 -4.30 10.17
N ALA A 117 -13.65 -4.43 11.50
CA ALA A 117 -13.25 -5.69 12.14
C ALA A 117 -14.26 -6.84 11.88
N GLU A 118 -15.53 -6.51 11.66
CA GLU A 118 -16.59 -7.45 11.31
C GLU A 118 -16.60 -7.82 9.81
N ASP A 119 -15.83 -7.13 8.98
CA ASP A 119 -15.73 -7.34 7.53
C ASP A 119 -14.34 -7.89 7.13
N PRO A 120 -14.20 -9.23 6.96
CA PRO A 120 -12.95 -9.84 6.56
C PRO A 120 -12.42 -9.37 5.20
N GLU A 121 -13.32 -9.03 4.27
CA GLU A 121 -12.93 -8.53 2.95
C GLU A 121 -12.35 -7.11 3.07
N GLY A 122 -13.01 -6.24 3.83
CA GLY A 122 -12.52 -4.91 4.15
C GLY A 122 -11.17 -4.90 4.86
N VAL A 123 -10.98 -5.75 5.87
CA VAL A 123 -9.68 -5.89 6.55
C VAL A 123 -8.60 -6.35 5.57
N HIS A 124 -8.93 -7.29 4.68
CA HIS A 124 -8.00 -7.78 3.68
C HIS A 124 -7.62 -6.72 2.64
N VAL A 125 -8.57 -5.90 2.19
CA VAL A 125 -8.31 -4.76 1.29
C VAL A 125 -7.35 -3.77 1.94
N VAL A 126 -7.60 -3.37 3.20
CA VAL A 126 -6.73 -2.45 3.94
C VAL A 126 -5.33 -3.06 4.14
N ALA A 127 -5.26 -4.34 4.54
CA ALA A 127 -4.00 -5.04 4.72
C ALA A 127 -3.19 -5.10 3.42
N ARG A 128 -3.84 -5.42 2.30
CA ARG A 128 -3.19 -5.48 0.98
C ARG A 128 -2.69 -4.11 0.55
N ALA A 129 -3.50 -3.05 0.71
CA ALA A 129 -3.11 -1.69 0.37
C ALA A 129 -1.86 -1.24 1.14
N VAL A 130 -1.85 -1.46 2.47
CA VAL A 130 -0.76 -1.04 3.36
C VAL A 130 0.51 -1.87 3.14
N ARG A 131 0.38 -3.20 3.06
CA ARG A 131 1.52 -4.11 3.06
C ARG A 131 2.11 -4.36 1.69
N ARG A 132 1.34 -4.12 0.62
CA ARG A 132 1.72 -4.53 -0.74
C ARG A 132 1.49 -3.45 -1.77
N ASP A 133 0.25 -3.01 -1.99
CA ASP A 133 -0.07 -2.28 -3.22
C ASP A 133 0.58 -0.88 -3.24
N VAL A 134 0.58 -0.18 -2.10
CA VAL A 134 1.29 1.10 -1.96
C VAL A 134 2.82 0.91 -2.04
N PRO A 135 3.45 0.03 -1.25
CA PRO A 135 4.89 -0.27 -1.38
C PRO A 135 5.32 -0.66 -2.80
N ASP A 136 4.58 -1.54 -3.46
CA ASP A 136 4.90 -2.04 -4.80
C ASP A 136 4.80 -0.92 -5.86
N SER A 137 3.77 -0.08 -5.78
CA SER A 137 3.60 1.07 -6.67
C SER A 137 4.77 2.07 -6.54
N VAL A 138 5.19 2.36 -5.31
CA VAL A 138 6.33 3.24 -5.04
C VAL A 138 7.65 2.62 -5.48
N ASP A 139 7.89 1.33 -5.20
CA ASP A 139 9.09 0.63 -5.66
C ASP A 139 9.19 0.64 -7.19
N ALA A 140 8.09 0.34 -7.87
CA ALA A 140 7.99 0.35 -9.32
C ALA A 140 8.31 1.73 -9.90
N TYR A 141 7.77 2.80 -9.31
CA TYR A 141 8.10 4.18 -9.69
C TYR A 141 9.59 4.47 -9.54
N LEU A 142 10.18 4.19 -8.37
CA LEU A 142 11.59 4.49 -8.12
C LEU A 142 12.52 3.70 -9.04
N ARG A 143 12.15 2.45 -9.36
CA ARG A 143 12.88 1.62 -10.32
C ARG A 143 12.80 2.20 -11.72
N THR A 144 11.60 2.60 -12.15
CA THR A 144 11.32 3.02 -13.52
C THR A 144 11.86 4.41 -13.81
N ARG A 145 11.76 5.36 -12.88
CA ARG A 145 12.29 6.74 -12.99
C ARG A 145 13.79 6.77 -13.29
N TRP A 146 14.53 5.85 -12.69
CA TRP A 146 15.95 5.67 -12.99
C TRP A 146 16.15 5.26 -14.46
N TRP A 147 15.43 4.25 -14.93
CA TRP A 147 15.57 3.73 -16.29
C TRP A 147 15.13 4.71 -17.36
N THR A 148 14.11 5.53 -17.10
CA THR A 148 13.62 6.56 -18.03
C THR A 148 14.67 7.63 -18.32
N ARG A 149 15.66 7.84 -17.43
CA ARG A 149 16.82 8.72 -17.70
C ARG A 149 17.76 8.16 -18.76
N LEU A 150 17.78 6.83 -18.94
CA LEU A 150 18.65 6.14 -19.90
C LEU A 150 17.90 5.78 -21.19
N ALA A 151 16.64 5.39 -21.08
CA ALA A 151 15.77 5.04 -22.20
C ALA A 151 14.32 5.48 -21.88
N PRO A 152 13.84 6.59 -22.48
CA PRO A 152 12.48 7.06 -22.24
C PRO A 152 11.44 6.03 -22.71
N GLY A 153 10.48 5.71 -21.84
CA GLY A 153 9.35 4.84 -22.15
C GLY A 153 8.16 5.60 -22.75
N ALA A 154 7.07 4.87 -23.03
CA ALA A 154 5.86 5.44 -23.63
C ALA A 154 4.99 6.28 -22.67
N ARG A 155 5.10 6.07 -21.36
CA ARG A 155 4.44 6.89 -20.32
C ARG A 155 5.43 7.34 -19.28
N ALA A 156 5.22 8.53 -18.73
CA ALA A 156 6.01 9.05 -17.64
C ALA A 156 5.73 8.24 -16.36
N PRO A 157 6.77 7.81 -15.62
CA PRO A 157 6.60 7.03 -14.40
C PRO A 157 5.84 7.80 -13.31
N GLU A 158 5.91 9.14 -13.31
CA GLU A 158 5.14 10.02 -12.43
C GLU A 158 3.63 9.89 -12.68
N GLU A 159 3.20 9.96 -13.94
CA GLU A 159 1.78 9.82 -14.34
C GLU A 159 1.23 8.44 -14.00
N GLU A 160 2.06 7.40 -14.16
CA GLU A 160 1.69 6.02 -13.83
C GLU A 160 1.49 5.84 -12.33
N LEU A 161 2.40 6.36 -11.50
CA LEU A 161 2.26 6.34 -10.04
C LEU A 161 1.01 7.09 -9.60
N GLU A 162 0.78 8.30 -10.13
CA GLU A 162 -0.42 9.08 -9.81
C GLU A 162 -1.71 8.31 -10.12
N ARG A 163 -1.76 7.61 -11.26
CA ARG A 163 -2.91 6.77 -11.62
C ARG A 163 -3.09 5.61 -10.64
N GLN A 164 -2.01 4.92 -10.29
CA GLN A 164 -2.07 3.78 -9.35
C GLN A 164 -2.57 4.23 -7.97
N VAL A 165 -2.05 5.34 -7.44
CA VAL A 165 -2.51 5.88 -6.15
C VAL A 165 -3.96 6.35 -6.22
N ALA A 166 -4.41 6.92 -7.34
CA ALA A 166 -5.80 7.31 -7.52
C ALA A 166 -6.75 6.10 -7.50
N LEU A 167 -6.35 4.96 -8.08
CA LEU A 167 -7.13 3.72 -8.02
C LEU A 167 -7.22 3.18 -6.59
N LEU A 168 -6.10 3.14 -5.86
CA LEU A 168 -6.07 2.70 -4.46
C LEU A 168 -6.91 3.61 -3.55
N HIS A 169 -6.88 4.92 -3.80
CA HIS A 169 -7.74 5.86 -3.10
C HIS A 169 -9.23 5.63 -3.42
N GLY A 170 -9.57 5.33 -4.67
CA GLY A 170 -10.94 4.97 -5.07
C GLY A 170 -11.45 3.74 -4.33
N GLU A 171 -10.65 2.67 -4.31
CA GLU A 171 -10.99 1.42 -3.59
C GLU A 171 -11.16 1.66 -2.08
N ALA A 172 -10.27 2.42 -1.45
CA ALA A 172 -10.40 2.79 -0.03
C ALA A 172 -11.65 3.64 0.24
N GLN A 173 -12.02 4.53 -0.68
CA GLN A 173 -13.22 5.35 -0.57
C GLN A 173 -14.50 4.50 -0.72
N GLU A 174 -14.53 3.56 -1.67
CA GLU A 174 -15.64 2.61 -1.84
C GLU A 174 -15.84 1.76 -0.58
N LEU A 175 -14.75 1.32 0.06
CA LEU A 175 -14.83 0.62 1.34
C LEU A 175 -15.47 1.48 2.44
N VAL A 176 -15.04 2.75 2.58
CA VAL A 176 -15.63 3.69 3.56
C VAL A 176 -17.14 3.85 3.31
N ASP A 177 -17.53 4.01 2.05
CA ASP A 177 -18.93 4.25 1.70
C ASP A 177 -19.78 2.98 1.91
N GLY A 178 -19.23 1.79 1.63
CA GLY A 178 -19.88 0.51 1.95
C GLY A 178 -20.10 0.29 3.45
N LEU A 179 -19.10 0.64 4.29
CA LEU A 179 -19.25 0.57 5.75
C LEU A 179 -20.34 1.52 6.27
N ARG A 180 -20.44 2.73 5.70
CA ARG A 180 -21.51 3.69 6.03
C ARG A 180 -22.88 3.17 5.64
N GLU A 181 -23.03 2.65 4.43
CA GLU A 181 -24.30 2.10 3.96
C GLU A 181 -24.78 0.93 4.82
N ALA A 182 -23.86 0.02 5.20
CA ALA A 182 -24.15 -1.10 6.08
C ALA A 182 -24.65 -0.63 7.46
N GLU A 183 -24.03 0.42 8.01
CA GLU A 183 -24.43 1.00 9.28
C GLU A 183 -25.81 1.69 9.20
N GLU A 184 -26.07 2.45 8.15
CA GLU A 184 -27.40 3.03 7.90
C GLU A 184 -28.49 1.95 7.77
N LEU A 185 -28.16 0.81 7.16
CA LEU A 185 -29.09 -0.32 7.04
C LEU A 185 -29.35 -0.98 8.40
N ARG A 186 -28.32 -1.12 9.25
CA ARG A 186 -28.46 -1.60 10.64
C ARG A 186 -29.36 -0.68 11.46
N GLN A 187 -29.14 0.63 11.39
CA GLN A 187 -29.95 1.62 12.11
C GLN A 187 -31.42 1.61 11.66
N ARG A 188 -31.67 1.59 10.35
CA ARG A 188 -33.04 1.48 9.80
C ARG A 188 -33.75 0.22 10.27
N SER A 189 -33.05 -0.92 10.26
CA SER A 189 -33.59 -2.20 10.72
C SER A 189 -33.91 -2.17 12.21
N HIS A 190 -33.04 -1.56 13.02
CA HIS A 190 -33.27 -1.38 14.45
C HIS A 190 -34.51 -0.52 14.73
N THR A 191 -34.63 0.64 14.06
CA THR A 191 -35.80 1.53 14.19
C THR A 191 -37.10 0.80 13.87
N LYS A 192 -37.14 0.08 12.74
CA LYS A 192 -38.31 -0.72 12.35
C LYS A 192 -38.69 -1.76 13.40
N TYR A 193 -37.69 -2.46 13.95
CA TYR A 193 -37.91 -3.42 15.03
C TYR A 193 -38.46 -2.77 16.31
N LEU A 194 -38.00 -1.57 16.66
CA LEU A 194 -38.55 -0.81 17.79
C LEU A 194 -40.02 -0.42 17.55
N GLU A 195 -40.34 0.05 16.35
CA GLU A 195 -41.71 0.41 15.94
C GLU A 195 -42.66 -0.80 16.00
N ASP A 196 -42.26 -1.94 15.43
CA ASP A 196 -43.06 -3.17 15.41
C ASP A 196 -43.35 -3.68 16.84
N ARG A 197 -42.36 -3.58 17.74
CA ARG A 197 -42.55 -3.95 19.15
C ARG A 197 -43.49 -2.98 19.88
N GLY A 198 -43.33 -1.68 19.67
CA GLY A 198 -44.17 -0.65 20.27
C GLY A 198 -45.63 -0.74 19.82
N GLY A 199 -45.86 -1.00 18.53
CA GLY A 199 -47.20 -1.21 17.95
C GLY A 199 -47.86 -2.53 18.39
N GLY A 200 -47.09 -3.60 18.59
CA GLY A 200 -47.59 -4.89 19.08
C GLY A 200 -48.02 -4.89 20.55
N GLY A 201 -47.52 -3.95 21.36
CA GLY A 201 -47.95 -3.74 22.75
C GLY A 201 -49.31 -3.04 22.84
N LEU A 202 -49.55 -2.03 22.00
CA LEU A 202 -50.82 -1.27 21.96
C LEU A 202 -52.00 -2.09 21.39
N ARG A 203 -51.73 -3.12 20.58
CA ARG A 203 -52.77 -3.99 20.00
C ARG A 203 -53.27 -5.11 20.93
N ARG A 204 -52.61 -5.33 22.08
CA ARG A 204 -52.95 -6.41 23.04
C ARG A 204 -53.81 -5.97 24.23
N THR A 205 -54.20 -4.70 24.32
CA THR A 205 -55.12 -4.20 25.35
C THR A 205 -56.48 -3.84 24.74
N SER A 206 -57.21 -4.82 24.20
CA SER A 206 -58.65 -4.69 24.00
C SER A 206 -59.33 -5.45 25.14
N PRO A 207 -59.91 -4.76 26.14
CA PRO A 207 -60.53 -5.43 27.27
C PRO A 207 -61.77 -6.20 26.81
N ALA A 208 -61.90 -7.40 27.36
CA ALA A 208 -63.07 -8.25 27.24
C ALA A 208 -64.35 -7.44 27.49
N LYS A 209 -65.28 -7.49 26.54
CA LYS A 209 -66.67 -7.13 26.80
C LYS A 209 -67.34 -8.34 27.42
N GLU A 210 -67.17 -8.48 28.72
CA GLU A 210 -67.89 -9.46 29.52
C GLU A 210 -69.29 -8.96 29.86
N ARG A 211 -70.22 -9.93 29.92
CA ARG A 211 -71.42 -10.06 30.77
C ARG A 211 -72.75 -10.15 30.01
N ARG A 212 -73.41 -11.31 30.14
CA ARG A 212 -74.48 -11.48 31.15
C ARG A 212 -74.71 -12.97 31.49
N PRO A 213 -75.06 -13.33 32.75
CA PRO A 213 -75.10 -14.70 33.28
C PRO A 213 -76.37 -15.49 32.93
N PRO A 214 -76.45 -16.79 33.30
CA PRO A 214 -77.60 -17.65 33.03
C PRO A 214 -78.69 -17.49 34.09
N GLU A 215 -79.93 -17.83 33.70
CA GLU A 215 -80.99 -18.54 34.45
C GLU A 215 -82.42 -18.02 34.15
N PRO A 216 -83.49 -18.80 34.41
CA PRO A 216 -83.56 -20.21 34.83
C PRO A 216 -84.08 -21.18 33.74
#